data_AF-A0A1Y1SDM8-F1
#
_entry.id   AF-A0A1Y1SDM8-F1
#
_cell.length_a   1.000
_cell.length_b   1.000
_cell.length_c   1.000
_cell.angle_alpha   90.00
_cell.angle_beta   90.00
_cell.angle_gamma   90.00
#
_symmetry.space_group_name_H-M   'P 1'
#
loop_
_entity.id
_entity.type
_entity.pdbx_description
1 polymer ?
#
loop_
_entity_poly.entity_id
_entity_poly.type
_entity_poly.pdbx_seq_one_letter_code
_entity_poly.pdbx_strand_id
1 'polypeptide(L)'
;MNSSQITLDPLESIAAQISDHGYALMSGIDLRPHIERFGSLADWSTFSASWGDLHIDPYMADGGRYRRRRHACFAIDKDAAPRLAPHQAHYQSLEYNRLNGGIPRWFSPIDTRVCEGGSMQTILRFGARLFETLAPDITRWHCEAHQFRIEASPNEAAQPTPEGAHRDGVDYVLVLLIQRHNIASGTTQIFNSGGDELGSFTLAEPLDAAIIDDHRIFHGVTPVAPTQPDQASFRDVLVITYSRHPATA
;
A
#
# COMPACT_ATOMS: atom_id res chain seq x y z
N MET A 1 39.36 -22.57 2.52
CA MET A 1 38.20 -22.44 3.42
C MET A 1 37.09 -21.89 2.57
N ASN A 2 36.11 -22.73 2.21
CA ASN A 2 34.99 -22.32 1.38
C ASN A 2 34.07 -21.48 2.27
N SER A 3 33.98 -20.18 1.99
CA SER A 3 32.96 -19.32 2.58
C SER A 3 31.62 -19.79 2.03
N SER A 4 30.89 -20.59 2.80
CA SER A 4 29.50 -20.90 2.53
C SER A 4 28.74 -19.57 2.49
N GLN A 5 28.34 -19.14 1.30
CA GLN A 5 27.34 -18.09 1.16
C GLN A 5 26.07 -18.62 1.81
N ILE A 6 25.76 -18.13 3.00
CA ILE A 6 24.47 -18.35 3.64
C ILE A 6 23.48 -17.60 2.74
N THR A 7 22.78 -18.33 1.88
CA THR A 7 21.62 -17.79 1.18
C THR A 7 20.57 -17.51 2.25
N LEU A 8 20.41 -16.23 2.63
CA LEU A 8 19.36 -15.78 3.54
C LEU A 8 18.00 -16.29 3.05
N ASP A 9 17.07 -16.59 3.97
CA ASP A 9 15.67 -16.81 3.58
C ASP A 9 15.24 -15.59 2.76
N PRO A 10 14.61 -15.75 1.58
CA PRO A 10 14.22 -14.60 0.79
C PRO A 10 13.38 -13.53 1.51
N LEU A 11 12.62 -13.89 2.56
CA LEU A 11 12.00 -12.88 3.42
C LEU A 11 13.03 -12.09 4.25
N GLU A 12 14.07 -12.74 4.77
CA GLU A 12 15.17 -12.09 5.50
C GLU A 12 15.91 -11.11 4.59
N SER A 13 16.01 -11.37 3.28
CA SER A 13 16.60 -10.43 2.34
C SER A 13 15.80 -9.12 2.22
N ILE A 14 14.47 -9.22 2.13
CA ILE A 14 13.59 -8.04 2.10
C ILE A 14 13.62 -7.33 3.46
N ALA A 15 13.56 -8.09 4.55
CA ALA A 15 13.64 -7.55 5.91
C ALA A 15 14.99 -6.87 6.18
N ALA A 16 16.10 -7.38 5.66
CA ALA A 16 17.41 -6.75 5.78
C ALA A 16 17.43 -5.39 5.07
N GLN A 17 16.89 -5.29 3.84
CA GLN A 17 16.76 -4.00 3.14
C GLN A 17 15.93 -2.99 3.94
N ILE A 18 14.80 -3.41 4.50
CA ILE A 18 13.96 -2.55 5.34
C ILE A 18 14.69 -2.15 6.63
N SER A 19 15.40 -3.08 7.28
CA SER A 19 16.18 -2.79 8.48
C SER A 19 17.32 -1.80 8.20
N ASP A 20 18.03 -1.96 7.10
CA ASP A 20 19.17 -1.12 6.76
C ASP A 20 18.72 0.27 6.28
N HIS A 21 17.75 0.33 5.37
CA HIS A 21 17.39 1.54 4.65
C HIS A 21 16.06 2.16 5.08
N GLY A 22 15.21 1.44 5.82
CA GLY A 22 13.85 1.83 6.17
C GLY A 22 12.82 1.47 5.11
N TYR A 23 13.23 0.95 3.95
CA TYR A 23 12.31 0.57 2.89
C TYR A 23 12.91 -0.51 1.97
N ALA A 24 12.06 -1.17 1.19
CA ALA A 24 12.42 -2.01 0.07
C ALA A 24 11.53 -1.68 -1.15
N LEU A 25 12.14 -1.61 -2.33
CA LEU A 25 11.45 -1.43 -3.61
C LEU A 25 11.66 -2.70 -4.43
N MET A 26 10.57 -3.36 -4.80
CA MET A 26 10.60 -4.68 -5.41
C MET A 26 9.81 -4.67 -6.73
N SER A 27 10.38 -5.26 -7.78
CA SER A 27 9.62 -5.54 -9.00
C SER A 27 8.59 -6.65 -8.73
N GLY A 28 7.47 -6.65 -9.46
CA GLY A 28 6.46 -7.69 -9.35
C GLY A 28 6.99 -9.08 -9.71
N ILE A 29 7.96 -9.16 -10.62
CA ILE A 29 8.63 -10.41 -11.01
C ILE A 29 9.40 -11.00 -9.83
N ASP A 30 10.13 -10.15 -9.08
CA ASP A 30 10.92 -10.59 -7.94
C ASP A 30 10.05 -10.83 -6.70
N LEU A 31 9.01 -10.01 -6.50
CA LEU A 31 8.15 -10.09 -5.32
C LEU A 31 7.15 -11.25 -5.37
N ARG A 32 6.60 -11.55 -6.56
CA ARG A 32 5.53 -12.54 -6.71
C ARG A 32 5.85 -13.91 -6.11
N PRO A 33 7.03 -14.51 -6.36
CA PRO A 33 7.41 -15.79 -5.75
C PRO A 33 7.41 -15.73 -4.22
N HIS A 34 7.71 -14.57 -3.61
CA HIS A 34 7.66 -14.41 -2.16
C HIS A 34 6.24 -14.34 -1.62
N ILE A 35 5.34 -13.65 -2.33
CA ILE A 35 3.92 -13.59 -1.98
C ILE A 35 3.28 -14.98 -2.10
N GLU A 36 3.53 -15.71 -3.19
CA GLU A 36 2.94 -17.03 -3.47
C GLU A 36 3.42 -18.14 -2.51
N ARG A 37 4.46 -17.92 -1.69
CA ARG A 37 4.80 -18.81 -0.57
C ARG A 37 3.72 -18.86 0.51
N PHE A 38 2.86 -17.84 0.58
CA PHE A 38 1.88 -17.66 1.65
C PHE A 38 0.43 -17.97 1.23
N GLY A 39 0.23 -18.44 0.01
CA GLY A 39 -1.09 -18.74 -0.53
C GLY A 39 -1.13 -18.70 -2.05
N SER A 40 -2.31 -18.44 -2.61
CA SER A 40 -2.55 -18.48 -4.04
C SER A 40 -3.05 -17.14 -4.55
N LEU A 41 -2.51 -16.72 -5.69
CA LEU A 41 -2.99 -15.59 -6.48
C LEU A 41 -3.87 -16.06 -7.67
N ALA A 42 -4.45 -17.26 -7.60
CA ALA A 42 -5.24 -17.83 -8.71
C ALA A 42 -6.47 -16.98 -9.09
N ASP A 43 -7.00 -16.19 -8.14
CA ASP A 43 -8.11 -15.27 -8.37
C ASP A 43 -7.67 -13.83 -8.73
N TRP A 44 -6.38 -13.62 -9.07
CA TRP A 44 -5.81 -12.29 -9.35
C TRP A 44 -6.59 -11.47 -10.37
N SER A 45 -7.16 -12.12 -11.39
CA SER A 45 -7.97 -11.44 -12.41
C SER A 45 -9.26 -10.85 -11.82
N THR A 46 -9.92 -11.57 -10.92
CA THR A 46 -11.13 -11.09 -10.22
C THR A 46 -10.76 -10.05 -9.18
N PHE A 47 -9.66 -10.27 -8.45
CA PHE A 47 -9.13 -9.34 -7.47
C PHE A 47 -8.79 -7.98 -8.09
N SER A 48 -8.02 -7.96 -9.18
CA SER A 48 -7.63 -6.72 -9.86
C SER A 48 -8.81 -6.03 -10.56
N ALA A 49 -9.77 -6.79 -11.10
CA ALA A 49 -11.00 -6.23 -11.68
C ALA A 49 -11.86 -5.45 -10.67
N SER A 50 -11.74 -5.73 -9.37
CA SER A 50 -12.52 -5.03 -8.33
C SER A 50 -12.25 -3.52 -8.24
N TRP A 51 -11.11 -3.04 -8.74
CA TRP A 51 -10.84 -1.60 -8.85
C TRP A 51 -11.77 -0.88 -9.85
N GLY A 52 -12.45 -1.61 -10.73
CA GLY A 52 -13.46 -1.07 -11.63
C GLY A 52 -14.73 -0.56 -10.95
N ASP A 53 -14.97 -0.92 -9.68
CA ASP A 53 -16.18 -0.58 -8.92
C ASP A 53 -15.86 0.26 -7.66
N LEU A 54 -14.88 1.17 -7.75
CA LEU A 54 -14.55 2.09 -6.65
C LEU A 54 -15.41 3.36 -6.68
N HIS A 55 -15.73 3.88 -5.49
CA HIS A 55 -16.51 5.11 -5.32
C HIS A 55 -15.61 6.33 -5.15
N ILE A 56 -16.11 7.51 -5.54
CA ILE A 56 -15.41 8.79 -5.35
C ILE A 56 -15.10 8.99 -3.86
N ASP A 57 -13.88 9.43 -3.55
CA ASP A 57 -13.47 9.83 -2.21
C ASP A 57 -14.15 11.18 -1.83
N PRO A 58 -15.07 11.21 -0.85
CA PRO A 58 -15.77 12.44 -0.49
C PRO A 58 -14.96 13.35 0.46
N TYR A 59 -13.76 12.94 0.87
CA TYR A 59 -12.91 13.67 1.84
C TYR A 59 -11.67 14.28 1.19
N MET A 60 -11.69 14.52 -0.13
CA MET A 60 -10.62 15.24 -0.83
C MET A 60 -10.68 16.74 -0.51
N ALA A 61 -9.86 17.20 0.45
CA ALA A 61 -9.88 18.60 0.89
C ALA A 61 -9.39 19.62 -0.17
N ASP A 62 -8.65 19.16 -1.19
CA ASP A 62 -8.29 19.97 -2.36
C ASP A 62 -9.45 20.14 -3.37
N GLY A 63 -10.60 19.50 -3.10
CA GLY A 63 -11.79 19.51 -3.97
C GLY A 63 -11.66 18.59 -5.20
N GLY A 64 -10.57 17.83 -5.32
CA GLY A 64 -10.32 16.94 -6.44
C GLY A 64 -11.32 15.78 -6.49
N ARG A 65 -11.68 15.36 -7.70
CA ARG A 65 -12.55 14.16 -7.92
C ARG A 65 -11.83 12.99 -8.55
N TYR A 66 -10.51 13.11 -8.70
CA TYR A 66 -9.65 12.12 -9.33
C TYR A 66 -9.41 10.86 -8.48
N ARG A 67 -9.72 10.85 -7.18
CA ARG A 67 -9.49 9.69 -6.30
C ARG A 67 -10.77 8.92 -6.06
N ARG A 68 -10.74 7.63 -6.38
CA ARG A 68 -11.76 6.64 -5.98
C ARG A 68 -11.16 5.65 -5.02
N ARG A 69 -11.95 5.20 -4.04
CA ARG A 69 -11.48 4.25 -3.03
C ARG A 69 -12.54 3.38 -2.40
N ARG A 70 -12.06 2.27 -1.84
CA ARG A 70 -12.75 1.43 -0.86
C ARG A 70 -11.78 1.07 0.27
N HIS A 71 -12.33 0.69 1.42
CA HIS A 71 -11.57 0.43 2.65
C HIS A 71 -12.06 -0.82 3.37
N ALA A 72 -11.16 -1.57 3.98
CA ALA A 72 -11.48 -2.64 4.92
C ALA A 72 -10.41 -2.75 6.00
N CYS A 73 -10.80 -3.28 7.16
CA CYS A 73 -9.91 -3.54 8.27
C CYS A 73 -9.79 -5.04 8.52
N PHE A 74 -8.60 -5.48 8.92
CA PHE A 74 -8.32 -6.87 9.26
C PHE A 74 -7.61 -6.95 10.61
N ALA A 75 -7.77 -8.09 11.27
CA ALA A 75 -6.94 -8.51 12.38
C ALA A 75 -6.17 -9.76 11.97
N ILE A 76 -4.86 -9.77 12.20
CA ILE A 76 -3.99 -10.91 11.91
C ILE A 76 -3.25 -11.25 13.20
N ASP A 77 -3.65 -12.34 13.86
CA ASP A 77 -2.91 -12.92 14.97
C ASP A 77 -1.70 -13.70 14.43
N LYS A 78 -0.63 -13.77 15.22
CA LYS A 78 0.55 -14.59 14.91
C LYS A 78 0.13 -16.01 14.56
N ASP A 79 0.65 -16.52 13.45
CA ASP A 79 0.34 -17.85 12.92
C ASP A 79 -1.12 -18.11 12.49
N ALA A 80 -1.99 -17.09 12.51
CA ALA A 80 -3.38 -17.22 12.10
C ALA A 80 -3.62 -16.74 10.66
N ALA A 81 -4.81 -17.03 10.13
CA ALA A 81 -5.28 -16.41 8.90
C ALA A 81 -5.77 -14.96 9.16
N PRO A 82 -5.60 -14.03 8.20
CA PRO A 82 -6.22 -12.73 8.28
C PRO A 82 -7.73 -12.84 8.45
N ARG A 83 -8.30 -12.08 9.39
CA ARG A 83 -9.74 -12.05 9.64
C ARG A 83 -10.28 -10.66 9.36
N LEU A 84 -11.30 -10.58 8.51
CA LEU A 84 -12.03 -9.34 8.26
C LEU A 84 -12.63 -8.83 9.57
N ALA A 85 -12.31 -7.59 9.92
CA ALA A 85 -12.88 -6.90 11.07
C ALA A 85 -14.20 -6.20 10.68
N PRO A 86 -15.05 -5.83 11.66
CA PRO A 86 -16.19 -4.96 11.40
C PRO A 86 -15.75 -3.68 10.66
N HIS A 87 -16.60 -3.21 9.74
CA HIS A 87 -16.33 -1.97 9.04
C HIS A 87 -16.24 -0.82 10.04
N GLN A 88 -15.18 -0.02 9.92
CA GLN A 88 -14.86 1.08 10.81
C GLN A 88 -14.30 2.25 10.00
N ALA A 89 -14.39 3.45 10.57
CA ALA A 89 -13.79 4.63 9.97
C ALA A 89 -12.27 4.49 9.91
N HIS A 90 -11.69 5.07 8.85
CA HIS A 90 -10.26 5.33 8.80
C HIS A 90 -9.98 6.65 9.53
N TYR A 91 -9.02 6.65 10.44
CA TYR A 91 -8.60 7.83 11.20
C TYR A 91 -7.10 8.05 11.05
N GLN A 92 -6.72 9.31 10.80
CA GLN A 92 -5.35 9.78 10.89
C GLN A 92 -5.37 11.08 11.69
N SER A 93 -4.41 11.25 12.61
CA SER A 93 -4.26 12.53 13.32
C SER A 93 -3.77 13.61 12.36
N LEU A 94 -3.93 14.88 12.75
CA LEU A 94 -3.39 16.02 11.99
C LEU A 94 -1.85 16.04 11.95
N GLU A 95 -1.18 15.30 12.85
CA GLU A 95 0.27 15.13 12.82
C GLU A 95 0.71 14.40 11.56
N TYR A 96 0.01 13.32 11.19
CA TYR A 96 0.33 12.48 10.04
C TYR A 96 -0.36 12.93 8.76
N ASN A 97 -1.62 13.38 8.85
CA ASN A 97 -2.39 13.88 7.70
C ASN A 97 -2.86 15.30 7.95
N ARG A 98 -2.02 16.28 7.61
CA ARG A 98 -2.34 17.71 7.78
C ARG A 98 -3.53 18.18 6.94
N LEU A 99 -3.79 17.50 5.81
CA LEU A 99 -4.80 17.91 4.84
C LEU A 99 -6.19 17.35 5.17
N ASN A 100 -6.26 16.08 5.59
CA ASN A 100 -7.51 15.34 5.75
C ASN A 100 -7.66 14.66 7.13
N GLY A 101 -6.72 14.86 8.05
CA GLY A 101 -6.71 14.25 9.39
C GLY A 101 -7.61 14.95 10.41
N GLY A 102 -7.66 14.40 11.61
CA GLY A 102 -8.41 14.94 12.75
C GLY A 102 -9.92 14.64 12.75
N ILE A 103 -10.41 13.90 11.75
CA ILE A 103 -11.79 13.42 11.68
C ILE A 103 -11.84 11.93 11.30
N PRO A 104 -12.81 11.15 11.82
CA PRO A 104 -13.08 9.81 11.33
C PRO A 104 -13.69 9.87 9.92
N ARG A 105 -13.08 9.17 8.96
CA ARG A 105 -13.54 9.13 7.56
C ARG A 105 -14.13 7.77 7.23
N TRP A 106 -15.43 7.75 6.96
CA TRP A 106 -16.14 6.55 6.53
C TRP A 106 -16.10 6.41 5.01
N PHE A 107 -15.38 5.40 4.52
CA PHE A 107 -15.30 5.06 3.10
C PHE A 107 -16.19 3.87 2.77
N SER A 108 -16.48 3.67 1.48
CA SER A 108 -17.22 2.47 1.06
C SER A 108 -16.42 1.19 1.38
N PRO A 109 -17.04 0.13 1.89
CA PRO A 109 -16.33 -1.10 2.22
C PRO A 109 -15.82 -1.79 0.95
N ILE A 110 -14.67 -2.46 1.04
CA ILE A 110 -14.25 -3.44 0.02
C ILE A 110 -15.27 -4.60 0.03
N ASP A 111 -15.62 -5.12 -1.15
CA ASP A 111 -16.55 -6.25 -1.27
C ASP A 111 -16.00 -7.46 -0.48
N THR A 112 -16.83 -8.09 0.35
CA THR A 112 -16.44 -9.21 1.21
C THR A 112 -15.79 -10.36 0.42
N ARG A 113 -16.25 -10.62 -0.82
CA ARG A 113 -15.66 -11.67 -1.68
C ARG A 113 -14.24 -11.33 -2.10
N VAL A 114 -13.90 -10.05 -2.24
CA VAL A 114 -12.53 -9.58 -2.51
C VAL A 114 -11.69 -9.68 -1.23
N CYS A 115 -12.26 -9.31 -0.07
CA CYS A 115 -11.59 -9.44 1.23
C CYS A 115 -11.24 -10.90 1.59
N GLU A 116 -12.15 -11.83 1.31
CA GLU A 116 -12.00 -13.26 1.57
C GLU A 116 -11.30 -14.02 0.43
N GLY A 117 -11.07 -13.36 -0.70
CA GLY A 117 -10.40 -13.92 -1.87
C GLY A 117 -8.95 -14.32 -1.59
N GLY A 118 -8.46 -15.28 -2.39
CA GLY A 118 -7.12 -15.86 -2.25
C GLY A 118 -6.02 -14.80 -2.34
N SER A 119 -6.12 -13.89 -3.31
CA SER A 119 -5.14 -12.82 -3.52
C SER A 119 -5.02 -11.89 -2.32
N MET A 120 -6.15 -11.36 -1.82
CA MET A 120 -6.14 -10.46 -0.66
C MET A 120 -5.56 -11.16 0.58
N GLN A 121 -6.03 -12.37 0.88
CA GLN A 121 -5.57 -13.15 2.03
C GLN A 121 -4.08 -13.48 1.95
N THR A 122 -3.59 -13.80 0.74
CA THR A 122 -2.17 -14.13 0.49
C THR A 122 -1.28 -12.90 0.68
N ILE A 123 -1.68 -11.74 0.13
CA ILE A 123 -0.92 -10.49 0.26
C ILE A 123 -0.89 -10.01 1.72
N LEU A 124 -2.04 -10.05 2.41
CA LEU A 124 -2.12 -9.71 3.84
C LEU A 124 -1.18 -10.58 4.68
N ARG A 125 -1.19 -11.90 4.42
CA ARG A 125 -0.32 -12.87 5.11
C ARG A 125 1.15 -12.64 4.79
N PHE A 126 1.50 -12.38 3.54
CA PHE A 126 2.87 -12.05 3.14
C PHE A 126 3.41 -10.87 3.95
N GLY A 127 2.68 -9.75 3.99
CA GLY A 127 3.11 -8.57 4.74
C GLY A 127 3.21 -8.86 6.25
N ALA A 128 2.22 -9.54 6.83
CA ALA A 128 2.27 -9.91 8.26
C ALA A 128 3.51 -10.76 8.60
N ARG A 129 3.83 -11.77 7.78
CA ARG A 129 5.01 -12.64 7.98
C ARG A 129 6.31 -11.90 7.78
N LEU A 130 6.39 -11.00 6.80
CA LEU A 130 7.55 -10.14 6.63
C LEU A 130 7.75 -9.24 7.85
N PHE A 131 6.71 -8.56 8.33
CA PHE A 131 6.84 -7.64 9.47
C PHE A 131 7.04 -8.35 10.81
N GLU A 132 6.62 -9.61 10.95
CA GLU A 132 7.01 -10.46 12.10
C GLU A 132 8.53 -10.68 12.17
N THR A 133 9.25 -10.70 11.05
CA THR A 133 10.72 -10.79 11.06
C THR A 133 11.39 -9.52 11.56
N LEU A 134 10.74 -8.37 11.35
CA LEU A 134 11.23 -7.03 11.72
C LEU A 134 10.81 -6.63 13.13
N ALA A 135 9.64 -7.07 13.57
CA ALA A 135 9.07 -6.77 14.89
C ALA A 135 8.52 -8.04 15.56
N PRO A 136 9.40 -8.95 16.01
CA PRO A 136 9.01 -10.28 16.50
C PRO A 136 8.16 -10.25 17.78
N ASP A 137 8.21 -9.15 18.54
CA ASP A 137 7.44 -8.94 19.76
C ASP A 137 5.97 -8.60 19.49
N ILE A 138 5.62 -8.22 18.26
CA ILE A 138 4.23 -7.93 17.87
C ILE A 138 3.54 -9.23 17.49
N THR A 139 2.55 -9.64 18.30
CA THR A 139 1.82 -10.90 18.09
C THR A 139 0.47 -10.73 17.40
N ARG A 140 0.06 -9.48 17.13
CA ARG A 140 -1.18 -9.16 16.44
C ARG A 140 -0.99 -7.89 15.63
N TRP A 141 -1.39 -7.96 14.38
CA TRP A 141 -1.51 -6.80 13.49
C TRP A 141 -2.96 -6.36 13.38
N HIS A 142 -3.18 -5.06 13.56
CA HIS A 142 -4.31 -4.36 12.97
C HIS A 142 -3.89 -3.88 11.58
N CYS A 143 -4.63 -4.30 10.55
CA CYS A 143 -4.34 -3.89 9.19
C CYS A 143 -5.50 -3.08 8.60
N GLU A 144 -5.17 -2.03 7.86
CA GLU A 144 -6.14 -1.36 6.99
C GLU A 144 -5.74 -1.54 5.54
N ALA A 145 -6.64 -2.10 4.74
CA ALA A 145 -6.50 -2.22 3.30
C ALA A 145 -7.29 -1.11 2.61
N HIS A 146 -6.60 -0.35 1.77
CA HIS A 146 -7.16 0.72 0.95
C HIS A 146 -6.99 0.38 -0.52
N GLN A 147 -8.10 0.24 -1.22
CA GLN A 147 -8.10 0.21 -2.69
C GLN A 147 -8.14 1.66 -3.17
N PHE A 148 -7.15 2.07 -3.95
CA PHE A 148 -7.14 3.39 -4.58
C PHE A 148 -7.08 3.27 -6.09
N ARG A 149 -7.93 4.05 -6.76
CA ARG A 149 -7.79 4.42 -8.17
C ARG A 149 -7.61 5.92 -8.26
N ILE A 150 -6.54 6.34 -8.92
CA ILE A 150 -6.31 7.74 -9.29
C ILE A 150 -6.59 7.87 -10.79
N GLU A 151 -7.61 8.63 -11.15
CA GLU A 151 -8.03 8.91 -12.52
C GLU A 151 -7.40 10.23 -12.98
N ALA A 152 -6.57 10.18 -14.02
CA ALA A 152 -5.95 11.38 -14.58
C ALA A 152 -6.81 11.91 -15.73
N SER A 153 -6.91 13.24 -15.85
CA SER A 153 -7.54 13.89 -17.00
C SER A 153 -6.68 15.03 -17.53
N PRO A 154 -6.86 15.46 -18.80
CA PRO A 154 -6.12 16.60 -19.34
C PRO A 154 -6.44 17.93 -18.63
N ASN A 155 -7.60 18.01 -17.97
CA ASN A 155 -8.13 19.25 -17.40
C ASN A 155 -7.91 19.37 -15.89
N GLU A 156 -7.47 18.29 -15.23
CA GLU A 156 -7.31 18.21 -13.78
C GLU A 156 -6.04 17.43 -13.46
N ALA A 157 -5.11 18.08 -12.76
CA ALA A 157 -3.92 17.39 -12.24
C ALA A 157 -4.35 16.40 -11.17
N ALA A 158 -4.06 15.12 -11.37
CA ALA A 158 -4.39 14.08 -10.41
C ALA A 158 -3.18 13.81 -9.49
N GLN A 159 -3.35 14.07 -8.20
CA GLN A 159 -2.30 13.99 -7.18
C GLN A 159 -2.56 12.77 -6.30
N PRO A 160 -1.81 11.66 -6.42
CA PRO A 160 -2.07 10.51 -5.54
C PRO A 160 -1.90 10.84 -4.05
N THR A 161 -0.93 11.70 -3.74
CA THR A 161 -0.62 12.21 -2.38
C THR A 161 -0.68 13.75 -2.38
N PRO A 162 -1.87 14.37 -2.34
CA PRO A 162 -2.03 15.83 -2.44
C PRO A 162 -1.36 16.59 -1.28
N GLU A 163 -1.20 15.94 -0.13
CA GLU A 163 -0.44 16.45 1.02
C GLU A 163 1.09 16.48 0.84
N GLY A 164 1.61 15.85 -0.22
CA GLY A 164 3.04 15.66 -0.45
C GLY A 164 3.62 14.45 0.29
N ALA A 165 4.94 14.47 0.52
CA ALA A 165 5.62 13.41 1.25
C ALA A 165 5.15 13.36 2.71
N HIS A 166 4.73 12.18 3.17
CA HIS A 166 4.12 11.98 4.48
C HIS A 166 4.52 10.64 5.10
N ARG A 167 4.05 10.43 6.33
CA ARG A 167 4.00 9.15 7.03
C ARG A 167 2.55 8.82 7.32
N ASP A 168 2.19 7.55 7.35
CA ASP A 168 0.81 7.12 7.55
C ASP A 168 0.40 7.12 9.04
N GLY A 169 1.37 7.08 9.94
CA GLY A 169 1.16 6.98 11.39
C GLY A 169 0.97 5.56 11.87
N VAL A 170 1.64 4.60 11.23
CA VAL A 170 1.55 3.15 11.50
C VAL A 170 2.94 2.56 11.73
N ASP A 171 3.05 1.22 11.88
CA ASP A 171 4.37 0.59 11.98
C ASP A 171 4.97 0.34 10.59
N TYR A 172 4.18 -0.26 9.68
CA TYR A 172 4.65 -0.60 8.34
C TYR A 172 3.59 -0.38 7.26
N VAL A 173 4.04 -0.10 6.05
CA VAL A 173 3.17 0.11 4.87
C VAL A 173 3.63 -0.77 3.73
N LEU A 174 2.67 -1.43 3.07
CA LEU A 174 2.84 -2.12 1.80
C LEU A 174 2.02 -1.39 0.74
N VAL A 175 2.68 -0.76 -0.23
CA VAL A 175 2.06 -0.19 -1.42
C VAL A 175 2.31 -1.13 -2.59
N LEU A 176 1.26 -1.68 -3.18
CA LEU A 176 1.32 -2.67 -4.27
C LEU A 176 0.59 -2.13 -5.50
N LEU A 177 1.26 -2.12 -6.65
CA LEU A 177 0.60 -1.78 -7.92
C LEU A 177 -0.30 -2.92 -8.36
N ILE A 178 -1.56 -2.59 -8.65
CA ILE A 178 -2.51 -3.53 -9.23
C ILE A 178 -2.44 -3.45 -10.75
N GLN A 179 -2.54 -2.23 -11.28
CA GLN A 179 -2.41 -1.93 -12.69
C GLN A 179 -2.27 -0.42 -12.90
N ARG A 180 -1.79 -0.05 -14.08
CA ARG A 180 -1.82 1.31 -14.57
C ARG A 180 -2.21 1.29 -16.03
N HIS A 181 -2.95 2.30 -16.47
CA HIS A 181 -3.40 2.40 -17.85
C HIS A 181 -3.29 3.85 -18.32
N ASN A 182 -2.62 4.05 -19.46
CA ASN A 182 -2.53 5.35 -20.12
C ASN A 182 -2.06 6.50 -19.19
N ILE A 183 -1.13 6.22 -18.27
CA ILE A 183 -0.61 7.19 -17.29
C ILE A 183 0.89 7.38 -17.44
N ALA A 184 1.33 8.64 -17.45
CA ALA A 184 2.70 9.07 -17.25
C ALA A 184 2.98 9.35 -15.77
N SER A 185 4.25 9.22 -15.36
CA SER A 185 4.70 9.48 -13.98
C SER A 185 4.02 8.56 -12.95
N GLY A 186 3.61 9.09 -11.80
CA GLY A 186 3.16 8.28 -10.66
C GLY A 186 4.33 7.61 -9.94
N THR A 187 5.46 8.31 -9.92
CA THR A 187 6.72 7.88 -9.33
C THR A 187 6.66 7.99 -7.82
N THR A 188 6.93 6.90 -7.12
CA THR A 188 7.10 6.87 -5.67
C THR A 188 8.41 7.54 -5.32
N GLN A 189 8.40 8.45 -4.36
CA GLN A 189 9.58 9.11 -3.82
C GLN A 189 9.70 8.83 -2.33
N ILE A 190 10.92 8.57 -1.87
CA ILE A 190 11.27 8.18 -0.51
C ILE A 190 12.23 9.22 0.06
N PHE A 191 11.96 9.71 1.26
CA PHE A 191 12.74 10.74 1.93
C PHE A 191 13.09 10.33 3.36
N ASN A 192 14.24 10.80 3.84
CA ASN A 192 14.59 10.70 5.26
C ASN A 192 13.83 11.77 6.08
N SER A 193 13.98 11.73 7.41
CA SER A 193 13.37 12.72 8.32
C SER A 193 13.91 14.14 8.17
N GLY A 194 15.08 14.32 7.55
CA GLY A 194 15.66 15.61 7.20
C GLY A 194 15.09 16.21 5.91
N GLY A 195 14.33 15.43 5.13
CA GLY A 195 13.78 15.83 3.84
C GLY A 195 14.66 15.52 2.62
N ASP A 196 15.80 14.85 2.80
CA ASP A 196 16.63 14.41 1.66
C ASP A 196 16.00 13.22 0.96
N GLU A 197 16.00 13.25 -0.38
CA GLU A 197 15.53 12.14 -1.20
C GLU A 197 16.52 10.96 -1.10
N LEU A 198 16.03 9.81 -0.64
CA LEU A 198 16.78 8.56 -0.52
C LEU A 198 16.64 7.69 -1.76
N GLY A 199 15.51 7.81 -2.46
CA GLY A 199 15.24 7.01 -3.64
C GLY A 199 13.92 7.37 -4.30
N SER A 200 13.82 6.99 -5.57
CA SER A 200 12.65 7.23 -6.40
C SER A 200 12.47 6.09 -7.40
N PHE A 201 11.24 5.60 -7.52
CA PHE A 201 10.92 4.43 -8.32
C PHE A 201 9.49 4.49 -8.83
N THR A 202 9.29 4.18 -10.10
CA THR A 202 7.97 4.15 -10.70
C THR A 202 7.46 2.71 -10.71
N LEU A 203 6.42 2.43 -9.91
CA LEU A 203 5.70 1.16 -10.01
C LEU A 203 5.05 1.10 -11.40
N ALA A 204 5.49 0.17 -12.23
CA ALA A 204 5.15 0.06 -13.64
C ALA A 204 4.31 -1.18 -13.94
N GLU A 205 4.67 -2.32 -13.35
CA GLU A 205 4.05 -3.61 -13.62
C GLU A 205 3.22 -4.11 -12.41
N PRO A 206 2.17 -4.91 -12.64
CA PRO A 206 1.41 -5.51 -11.55
C PRO A 206 2.34 -6.22 -10.54
N LEU A 207 2.04 -6.05 -9.25
CA LEU A 207 2.83 -6.52 -8.12
C LEU A 207 4.14 -5.78 -7.84
N ASP A 208 4.52 -4.76 -8.62
CA ASP A 208 5.57 -3.83 -8.17
C ASP A 208 5.18 -3.24 -6.81
N ALA A 209 6.12 -3.18 -5.87
CA ALA A 209 5.82 -2.75 -4.51
C ALA A 209 6.86 -1.79 -3.92
N ALA A 210 6.36 -0.91 -3.05
CA ALA A 210 7.13 -0.23 -2.03
C ALA A 210 6.72 -0.77 -0.65
N ILE A 211 7.69 -1.21 0.14
CA ILE A 211 7.51 -1.75 1.49
C ILE A 211 8.29 -0.86 2.44
N ILE A 212 7.62 -0.29 3.44
CA ILE A 212 8.13 0.88 4.17
C ILE A 212 8.01 0.65 5.68
N ASP A 213 9.09 0.97 6.41
CA ASP A 213 9.08 1.25 7.84
C ASP A 213 8.63 2.70 8.05
N ASP A 214 7.37 2.87 8.44
CA ASP A 214 6.71 4.16 8.52
C ASP A 214 7.28 5.02 9.66
N HIS A 215 8.00 4.44 10.63
CA HIS A 215 8.67 5.23 11.67
C HIS A 215 9.81 6.08 11.11
N ARG A 216 10.44 5.63 10.01
CA ARG A 216 11.71 6.17 9.51
C ARG A 216 11.58 6.95 8.20
N ILE A 217 10.61 6.58 7.37
CA ILE A 217 10.57 6.99 5.98
C ILE A 217 9.35 7.87 5.70
N PHE A 218 9.62 9.05 5.14
CA PHE A 218 8.58 9.82 4.47
C PHE A 218 8.45 9.34 3.03
N HIS A 219 7.23 9.23 2.53
CA HIS A 219 7.00 8.81 1.16
C HIS A 219 5.89 9.63 0.50
N GLY A 220 5.97 9.77 -0.81
CA GLY A 220 4.99 10.48 -1.62
C GLY A 220 4.97 9.95 -3.05
N VAL A 221 3.99 10.39 -3.83
CA VAL A 221 3.89 10.01 -5.24
C VAL A 221 3.70 11.24 -6.08
N THR A 222 4.53 11.37 -7.11
CA THR A 222 4.43 12.49 -8.06
C THR A 222 3.05 12.53 -8.74
N PRO A 223 2.56 13.70 -9.15
CA PRO A 223 1.33 13.82 -9.95
C PRO A 223 1.36 12.92 -11.18
N VAL A 224 0.17 12.46 -11.59
CA VAL A 224 -0.02 11.64 -12.80
C VAL A 224 -0.76 12.44 -13.88
N ALA A 225 -0.47 12.10 -15.13
CA ALA A 225 -1.10 12.71 -16.31
C ALA A 225 -1.39 11.65 -17.38
N PRO A 226 -2.44 11.84 -18.21
CA PRO A 226 -2.71 10.91 -19.30
C PRO A 226 -1.62 10.96 -20.38
N THR A 227 -1.17 9.80 -20.87
CA THR A 227 -0.27 9.73 -22.03
C THR A 227 -1.00 9.98 -23.35
N GLN A 228 -2.29 9.65 -23.39
CA GLN A 228 -3.21 9.86 -24.51
C GLN A 228 -4.44 10.59 -23.96
N PRO A 229 -4.57 11.91 -24.19
CA PRO A 229 -5.58 12.76 -23.55
C PRO A 229 -7.03 12.32 -23.69
N ASP A 230 -7.38 11.68 -24.81
CA ASP A 230 -8.77 11.32 -25.16
C ASP A 230 -9.18 9.91 -24.70
N GLN A 231 -8.32 9.22 -23.94
CA GLN A 231 -8.59 7.87 -23.43
C GLN A 231 -8.64 7.86 -21.90
N ALA A 232 -9.37 6.89 -21.34
CA ALA A 232 -9.36 6.65 -19.90
C ALA A 232 -7.92 6.48 -19.40
N SER A 233 -7.63 7.03 -18.23
CA SER A 233 -6.27 7.07 -17.68
C SER A 233 -6.35 6.89 -16.17
N PHE A 234 -5.72 5.83 -15.65
CA PHE A 234 -5.81 5.53 -14.22
C PHE A 234 -4.61 4.74 -13.69
N ARG A 235 -4.38 4.87 -12.37
CA ARG A 235 -3.41 4.13 -11.58
C ARG A 235 -4.10 3.49 -10.39
N ASP A 236 -4.03 2.16 -10.33
CA ASP A 236 -4.65 1.35 -9.29
C ASP A 236 -3.58 0.82 -8.35
N VAL A 237 -3.73 1.12 -7.06
CA VAL A 237 -2.89 0.56 -6.00
C VAL A 237 -3.70 0.00 -4.86
N LEU A 238 -3.15 -1.05 -4.26
CA LEU A 238 -3.52 -1.53 -2.94
C LEU A 238 -2.51 -0.99 -1.94
N VAL A 239 -2.99 -0.27 -0.94
CA VAL A 239 -2.17 0.12 0.22
C VAL A 239 -2.65 -0.68 1.42
N ILE A 240 -1.75 -1.41 2.06
CA ILE A 240 -2.04 -2.11 3.32
C ILE A 240 -1.11 -1.54 4.38
N THR A 241 -1.70 -1.01 5.43
CA THR A 241 -0.98 -0.59 6.63
C THR A 241 -1.02 -1.69 7.67
N TYR A 242 0.04 -1.81 8.46
CA TYR A 242 0.17 -2.75 9.56
C TYR A 242 0.55 -1.95 10.81
N SER A 243 -0.24 -2.11 11.86
CA SER A 243 -0.01 -1.44 13.14
C SER A 243 -0.25 -2.38 14.31
N ARG A 244 0.57 -2.25 15.36
CA ARG A 244 0.38 -2.95 16.64
C ARG A 244 -0.92 -2.53 17.35
N HIS A 245 -1.42 -1.34 17.05
CA HIS A 245 -2.63 -0.77 17.64
C HIS A 245 -3.51 -0.10 16.57
N PRO A 246 -4.84 -0.21 16.65
CA PRO A 246 -5.70 0.61 15.80
C PRO A 246 -5.47 2.09 16.09
N ALA A 247 -5.55 2.94 15.06
CA ALA A 247 -5.50 4.38 15.23
C ALA A 247 -6.66 4.84 16.13
N THR A 248 -6.36 5.52 17.23
CA THR A 248 -7.37 6.05 18.16
C THR A 248 -7.68 7.49 17.81
N ALA A 249 -8.98 7.81 17.70
CA ALA A 249 -9.48 9.16 17.46
C ALA A 249 -9.18 10.12 18.61
#